data_AF-A0A3D0RVC9-F1
#
_entry.id   AF-A0A3D0RVC9-F1
#
_cell.length_a   1.000
_cell.length_b   1.000
_cell.length_c   1.000
_cell.angle_alpha   90.00
_cell.angle_beta   90.00
_cell.angle_gamma   90.00
#
_symmetry.space_group_name_H-M   'P 1'
#
loop_
_entity.id
_entity.type
_entity.pdbx_description
1 polymer ?
#
loop_
_entity_poly.entity_id
_entity_poly.type
_entity_poly.pdbx_seq_one_letter_code
_entity_poly.pdbx_strand_id
1 'polypeptide(L)'
;MTDNIMVRERADVGSYDDIVAAAVRTTGMTDFGGSAHEEGLRVLVEDLASPEAGLTPRGNYFQRSEVKSALVGVLLTEAAFARYPAYASVPIQRPIFLMGLPRTGTTALHRYLHADPATQGLEMWLTQYPQPRPPRETWDDDPVFAMMQKAFTAHHVESPEFMGIHYMDATTVEECWRLLRQTGKSNSYEALANLPRYSQWLQSQSW
;
A
#
# COMPACT_ATOMS: atom_id res chain seq x y z
N MET A 1 -23.41 -6.79 -20.86
CA MET A 1 -22.43 -7.79 -21.29
C MET A 1 -21.09 -7.36 -20.73
N THR A 2 -20.84 -7.73 -19.48
CA THR A 2 -19.62 -7.43 -18.72
C THR A 2 -18.60 -8.52 -19.02
N ASP A 3 -18.04 -8.48 -20.22
CA ASP A 3 -16.91 -9.32 -20.56
C ASP A 3 -15.61 -8.59 -20.23
N ASN A 4 -14.80 -9.26 -19.41
CA ASN A 4 -13.35 -9.19 -19.40
C ASN A 4 -12.64 -8.14 -18.49
N ILE A 5 -12.88 -8.22 -17.17
CA ILE A 5 -11.72 -8.19 -16.27
C ILE A 5 -11.09 -9.58 -16.41
N MET A 6 -9.97 -9.69 -17.13
CA MET A 6 -9.18 -10.92 -17.14
C MET A 6 -8.91 -11.33 -15.69
N VAL A 7 -9.59 -12.38 -15.23
CA VAL A 7 -9.43 -12.89 -13.87
C VAL A 7 -8.04 -13.51 -13.82
N ARG A 8 -7.09 -12.75 -13.27
CA ARG A 8 -5.71 -13.21 -13.15
C ARG A 8 -5.62 -14.18 -11.99
N GLU A 9 -5.10 -15.37 -12.28
CA GLU A 9 -4.95 -16.46 -11.33
C GLU A 9 -3.51 -16.98 -11.36
N ARG A 10 -3.08 -17.62 -10.27
CA ARG A 10 -1.81 -18.33 -10.17
C ARG A 10 -1.98 -19.59 -9.34
N ALA A 11 -1.29 -20.66 -9.71
CA ALA A 11 -1.28 -21.89 -8.91
C ALA A 11 -0.68 -21.68 -7.51
N ASP A 12 0.26 -20.73 -7.38
CA ASP A 12 0.97 -20.40 -6.14
C ASP A 12 1.35 -18.90 -6.09
N VAL A 13 1.74 -18.46 -4.88
CA VAL A 13 2.25 -17.10 -4.60
C VAL A 13 3.65 -16.90 -5.22
N GLY A 14 4.45 -17.95 -5.31
CA GLY A 14 5.87 -17.92 -5.68
C GLY A 14 6.79 -17.61 -4.49
N SER A 15 8.09 -17.58 -4.74
CA SER A 15 9.08 -17.23 -3.71
C SER A 15 9.18 -15.71 -3.50
N TYR A 16 9.73 -15.29 -2.36
CA TYR A 16 10.02 -13.87 -2.12
C TYR A 16 10.92 -13.30 -3.22
N ASP A 17 11.96 -14.04 -3.64
CA ASP A 17 12.91 -13.59 -4.66
C ASP A 17 12.24 -13.44 -6.05
N ASP A 18 11.26 -14.30 -6.39
CA ASP A 18 10.45 -14.14 -7.61
C ASP A 18 9.61 -12.86 -7.60
N ILE A 19 9.15 -12.46 -6.42
CA ILE A 19 8.33 -11.26 -6.23
C ILE A 19 9.22 -10.02 -6.26
N VAL A 20 10.40 -10.05 -5.65
CA VAL A 20 11.45 -9.02 -5.79
C VAL A 20 11.79 -8.82 -7.25
N ALA A 21 12.11 -9.90 -7.99
CA ALA A 21 12.43 -9.81 -9.41
C ALA A 21 11.26 -9.23 -10.23
N ALA A 22 10.01 -9.50 -9.84
CA ALA A 22 8.83 -8.91 -10.48
C ALA A 22 8.67 -7.42 -10.16
N ALA A 23 8.98 -6.97 -8.95
CA ALA A 23 8.98 -5.56 -8.57
C ALA A 23 10.06 -4.79 -9.36
N VAL A 24 11.29 -5.31 -9.41
CA VAL A 24 12.40 -4.76 -10.21
C VAL A 24 12.01 -4.65 -11.68
N ARG A 25 11.42 -5.70 -12.28
CA ARG A 25 10.94 -5.64 -13.68
C ARG A 25 9.84 -4.60 -13.89
N THR A 26 9.02 -4.32 -12.87
CA THR A 26 7.92 -3.35 -12.97
C THR A 26 8.45 -1.91 -12.94
N THR A 27 9.47 -1.63 -12.14
CA THR A 27 9.97 -0.27 -11.92
C THR A 27 11.23 0.05 -12.71
N GLY A 28 12.00 -0.96 -13.11
CA GLY A 28 13.36 -0.81 -13.62
C GLY A 28 14.39 -0.43 -12.54
N MET A 29 14.00 -0.42 -11.27
CA MET A 29 14.82 0.01 -10.13
C MET A 29 15.27 -1.21 -9.32
N THR A 30 16.47 -1.13 -8.74
CA THR A 30 17.08 -2.22 -7.95
C THR A 30 17.56 -1.77 -6.57
N ASP A 31 17.48 -0.49 -6.27
CA ASP A 31 17.93 0.06 -4.99
C ASP A 31 16.80 0.04 -3.97
N PHE A 32 16.93 -0.84 -2.97
CA PHE A 32 15.98 -0.96 -1.87
C PHE A 32 16.43 -0.21 -0.60
N GLY A 33 17.55 0.53 -0.65
CA GLY A 33 18.08 1.35 0.46
C GLY A 33 18.61 0.57 1.67
N GLY A 34 18.19 -0.69 1.83
CA GLY A 34 18.59 -1.60 2.88
C GLY A 34 17.67 -2.82 2.94
N SER A 35 17.81 -3.63 3.99
CA SER A 35 17.11 -4.91 4.14
C SER A 35 15.91 -4.88 5.10
N ALA A 36 15.48 -3.68 5.54
CA ALA A 36 14.44 -3.53 6.56
C ALA A 36 13.10 -4.20 6.17
N HIS A 37 12.85 -4.36 4.88
CA HIS A 37 11.66 -4.98 4.32
C HIS A 37 11.75 -6.50 4.20
N GLU A 38 12.97 -7.08 4.20
CA GLU A 38 13.20 -8.45 3.78
C GLU A 38 12.61 -9.47 4.75
N GLU A 39 12.92 -9.36 6.03
CA GLU A 39 12.55 -10.36 7.04
C GLU A 39 11.03 -10.55 7.08
N GLY A 40 10.28 -9.45 7.28
CA GLY A 40 8.83 -9.51 7.40
C GLY A 40 8.15 -9.99 6.13
N LEU A 41 8.63 -9.55 4.95
CA LEU A 41 8.06 -9.99 3.68
C LEU A 41 8.41 -11.45 3.35
N ARG A 42 9.57 -11.97 3.77
CA ARG A 42 9.90 -13.39 3.63
C ARG A 42 8.99 -14.25 4.50
N VAL A 43 8.84 -13.92 5.79
CA VAL A 43 7.92 -14.62 6.69
C VAL A 43 6.49 -14.58 6.14
N LEU A 44 6.04 -13.43 5.65
CA LEU A 44 4.72 -13.27 5.04
C LEU A 44 4.55 -14.19 3.82
N VAL A 45 5.50 -14.20 2.88
CA VAL A 45 5.41 -15.02 1.66
C VAL A 45 5.43 -16.51 1.99
N GLU A 46 6.26 -16.93 2.94
CA GLU A 46 6.29 -18.32 3.43
C GLU A 46 4.97 -18.73 4.07
N ASP A 47 4.30 -17.81 4.78
CA ASP A 47 3.02 -18.09 5.41
C ASP A 47 1.86 -18.12 4.42
N LEU A 48 1.84 -17.18 3.47
CA LEU A 48 0.91 -17.17 2.35
C LEU A 48 1.02 -18.43 1.47
N ALA A 49 2.23 -18.97 1.29
CA ALA A 49 2.47 -20.19 0.51
C ALA A 49 2.11 -21.48 1.26
N SER A 50 1.76 -21.40 2.55
CA SER A 50 1.45 -22.56 3.36
C SER A 50 0.04 -23.11 3.09
N PRO A 51 -0.20 -24.41 3.33
CA PRO A 51 -1.55 -24.97 3.29
C PRO A 51 -2.52 -24.27 4.26
N GLU A 52 -2.03 -23.73 5.38
CA GLU A 52 -2.85 -23.06 6.39
C GLU A 52 -3.47 -21.75 5.86
N ALA A 53 -2.76 -21.04 4.98
CA ALA A 53 -3.30 -19.83 4.34
C ALA A 53 -4.52 -20.12 3.45
N GLY A 54 -4.66 -21.36 2.94
CA GLY A 54 -5.85 -21.82 2.23
C GLY A 54 -6.19 -21.02 0.97
N LEU A 55 -5.18 -20.42 0.31
CA LEU A 55 -5.41 -19.51 -0.81
C LEU A 55 -5.92 -20.26 -2.05
N THR A 56 -6.94 -19.69 -2.68
CA THR A 56 -7.38 -20.09 -4.02
C THR A 56 -6.39 -19.58 -5.08
N PRO A 57 -6.47 -20.04 -6.35
CA PRO A 57 -5.61 -19.50 -7.40
C PRO A 57 -5.71 -17.98 -7.58
N ARG A 58 -6.90 -17.42 -7.35
CA ARG A 58 -7.13 -15.97 -7.33
C ARG A 58 -6.51 -15.32 -6.08
N GLY A 59 -6.63 -15.96 -4.92
CA GLY A 59 -5.98 -15.52 -3.67
C GLY A 59 -4.45 -15.46 -3.80
N ASN A 60 -3.86 -16.48 -4.42
CA ASN A 60 -2.43 -16.52 -4.74
C ASN A 60 -2.00 -15.33 -5.60
N TYR A 61 -2.72 -15.06 -6.69
CA TYR A 61 -2.45 -13.90 -7.53
C TYR A 61 -2.57 -12.58 -6.76
N PHE A 62 -3.65 -12.41 -6.00
CA PHE A 62 -3.92 -11.19 -5.24
C PHE A 62 -2.84 -10.92 -4.19
N GLN A 63 -2.56 -11.89 -3.32
CA GLN A 63 -1.60 -11.72 -2.24
C GLN A 63 -0.18 -11.54 -2.75
N ARG A 64 0.20 -12.24 -3.83
CA ARG A 64 1.46 -11.97 -4.54
C ARG A 64 1.53 -10.53 -5.04
N SER A 65 0.42 -9.98 -5.54
CA SER A 65 0.35 -8.59 -6.01
C SER A 65 0.53 -7.59 -4.86
N GLU A 66 -0.03 -7.87 -3.68
CA GLU A 66 0.15 -7.03 -2.49
C GLU A 66 1.61 -6.99 -2.04
N VAL A 67 2.27 -8.15 -1.91
CA VAL A 67 3.71 -8.22 -1.58
C VAL A 67 4.55 -7.50 -2.63
N LYS A 68 4.25 -7.71 -3.92
CA LYS A 68 4.93 -6.98 -5.01
C LYS A 68 4.73 -5.47 -4.88
N SER A 69 3.52 -5.03 -4.55
CA SER A 69 3.19 -3.61 -4.40
C SER A 69 3.94 -2.98 -3.23
N ALA A 70 4.16 -3.71 -2.13
CA ALA A 70 4.99 -3.24 -1.03
C ALA A 70 6.45 -3.04 -1.47
N LEU A 71 7.02 -4.01 -2.20
CA LEU A 71 8.38 -3.93 -2.76
C LEU A 71 8.54 -2.81 -3.79
N VAL A 72 7.55 -2.60 -4.65
CA VAL A 72 7.50 -1.43 -5.55
C VAL A 72 7.49 -0.13 -4.73
N GLY A 73 6.73 -0.09 -3.63
CA GLY A 73 6.72 1.03 -2.70
C GLY A 73 8.12 1.34 -2.14
N VAL A 74 8.87 0.32 -1.70
CA VAL A 74 10.26 0.49 -1.24
C VAL A 74 11.12 1.13 -2.34
N LEU A 75 11.11 0.56 -3.55
CA LEU A 75 11.91 1.06 -4.68
C LEU A 75 11.58 2.52 -5.04
N LEU A 76 10.29 2.88 -5.05
CA LEU A 76 9.85 4.24 -5.34
C LEU A 76 10.22 5.21 -4.22
N THR A 77 10.08 4.80 -2.95
CA THR A 77 10.47 5.60 -1.79
C THR A 77 11.97 5.90 -1.80
N GLU A 78 12.81 4.90 -2.04
CA GLU A 78 14.28 5.08 -2.09
C GLU A 78 14.70 5.97 -3.27
N ALA A 79 14.10 5.77 -4.44
CA ALA A 79 14.32 6.66 -5.58
C ALA A 79 13.90 8.12 -5.26
N ALA A 80 12.81 8.31 -4.52
CA ALA A 80 12.35 9.63 -4.10
C ALA A 80 13.30 10.26 -3.06
N PHE A 81 13.80 9.49 -2.08
CA PHE A 81 14.79 9.96 -1.12
C PHE A 81 16.09 10.38 -1.80
N ALA A 82 16.60 9.58 -2.75
CA ALA A 82 17.78 9.93 -3.53
C ALA A 82 17.57 11.22 -4.36
N ARG A 83 16.37 11.41 -4.92
CA ARG A 83 16.03 12.59 -5.71
C ARG A 83 15.82 13.86 -4.87
N TYR A 84 15.31 13.72 -3.65
CA TYR A 84 14.90 14.84 -2.79
C TYR A 84 15.55 14.81 -1.40
N PRO A 85 16.88 14.79 -1.28
CA PRO A 85 17.60 14.51 -0.02
C PRO A 85 17.29 15.50 1.12
N ALA A 86 16.72 16.66 0.81
CA ALA A 86 16.25 17.64 1.79
C ALA A 86 15.20 17.08 2.78
N TYR A 87 14.53 15.96 2.45
CA TYR A 87 13.57 15.29 3.34
C TYR A 87 14.15 15.04 4.74
N ALA A 88 15.44 14.72 4.83
CA ALA A 88 16.11 14.37 6.08
C ALA A 88 16.17 15.55 7.08
N SER A 89 15.95 16.78 6.59
CA SER A 89 15.95 18.00 7.40
C SER A 89 14.55 18.52 7.74
N VAL A 90 13.48 17.87 7.28
CA VAL A 90 12.10 18.31 7.51
C VAL A 90 11.65 17.88 8.92
N PRO A 91 11.39 18.81 9.85
CA PRO A 91 10.94 18.45 11.18
C PRO A 91 9.45 18.05 11.18
N ILE A 92 9.12 16.91 11.78
CA ILE A 92 7.73 16.52 12.04
C ILE A 92 7.36 16.96 13.46
N GLN A 93 6.70 18.11 13.58
CA GLN A 93 6.37 18.72 14.86
C GLN A 93 4.94 18.40 15.29
N ARG A 94 4.79 17.82 16.49
CA ARG A 94 3.49 17.55 17.14
C ARG A 94 2.49 16.81 16.21
N PRO A 95 2.86 15.67 15.60
CA PRO A 95 1.95 14.91 14.76
C PRO A 95 0.76 14.39 15.57
N ILE A 96 -0.41 14.32 14.93
CA ILE A 96 -1.62 13.72 15.51
C ILE A 96 -1.73 12.29 14.98
N PHE A 97 -1.75 11.31 15.88
CA PHE A 97 -2.01 9.91 15.55
C PHE A 97 -3.43 9.55 15.96
N LEU A 98 -4.21 9.02 15.02
CA LEU A 98 -5.53 8.46 15.28
C LEU A 98 -5.43 6.94 15.21
N MET A 99 -5.68 6.29 16.35
CA MET A 99 -5.66 4.85 16.50
C MET A 99 -7.01 4.36 17.01
N GLY A 100 -7.45 3.21 16.54
CA GLY A 100 -8.70 2.59 16.95
C GLY A 100 -9.00 1.33 16.15
N LEU A 101 -9.95 0.53 16.62
CA LEU A 101 -10.39 -0.65 15.88
C LEU A 101 -11.18 -0.24 14.62
N PRO A 102 -11.20 -1.08 13.57
CA PRO A 102 -12.09 -0.89 12.45
C PRO A 102 -13.55 -0.68 12.93
N ARG A 103 -14.30 0.18 12.22
CA ARG A 103 -15.72 0.48 12.51
C ARG A 103 -15.98 1.25 13.81
N THR A 104 -15.00 1.96 14.35
CA THR A 104 -15.15 2.85 15.53
C THR A 104 -15.20 4.35 15.20
N GLY A 105 -15.39 4.71 13.92
CA GLY A 105 -15.46 6.10 13.47
C GLY A 105 -14.12 6.76 13.15
N THR A 106 -13.01 6.01 13.18
CA THR A 106 -11.66 6.50 12.86
C THR A 106 -11.59 7.16 11.49
N THR A 107 -12.20 6.58 10.45
CA THR A 107 -12.23 7.20 9.11
C THR A 107 -12.91 8.56 9.10
N ALA A 108 -14.02 8.72 9.82
CA ALA A 108 -14.75 9.99 9.87
C ALA A 108 -13.92 11.07 10.58
N LEU A 109 -13.33 10.74 11.73
CA LEU A 109 -12.47 11.66 12.46
C LEU A 109 -11.18 11.97 11.68
N HIS A 110 -10.59 11.01 10.98
CA HIS A 110 -9.41 11.22 10.14
C HIS A 110 -9.69 12.24 9.04
N ARG A 111 -10.81 12.09 8.32
CA ARG A 111 -11.24 13.04 7.28
C ARG A 111 -11.57 14.41 7.85
N TYR A 112 -12.20 14.46 9.03
CA TYR A 112 -12.50 15.71 9.71
C TYR A 112 -11.24 16.48 10.08
N LEU A 113 -10.24 15.81 10.66
CA LEU A 113 -8.95 16.42 11.00
C LEU A 113 -8.21 16.88 9.75
N HIS A 114 -8.17 16.07 8.69
CA HIS A 114 -7.49 16.41 7.43
C HIS A 114 -8.13 17.60 6.68
N ALA A 115 -9.40 17.90 6.93
CA ALA A 115 -10.08 19.03 6.28
C ALA A 115 -9.56 20.41 6.74
N ASP A 116 -8.82 20.48 7.86
CA ASP A 116 -8.17 21.71 8.30
C ASP A 116 -6.97 22.05 7.39
N PRO A 117 -6.94 23.22 6.72
CA PRO A 117 -5.84 23.64 5.85
C PRO A 117 -4.47 23.74 6.55
N ALA A 118 -4.43 23.83 7.89
CA ALA A 118 -3.19 23.82 8.66
C ALA A 118 -2.66 22.40 8.93
N THR A 119 -3.38 21.37 8.48
CA THR A 119 -2.98 19.96 8.63
C THR A 119 -2.63 19.33 7.28
N GLN A 120 -1.95 18.19 7.32
CA GLN A 120 -1.68 17.36 6.16
C GLN A 120 -1.89 15.89 6.51
N GLY A 121 -2.35 15.11 5.55
CA GLY A 121 -2.59 13.67 5.69
C GLY A 121 -1.76 12.86 4.71
N LEU A 122 -2.03 11.56 4.61
CA LEU A 122 -1.45 10.69 3.58
C LEU A 122 -2.46 10.54 2.44
N GLU A 123 -2.42 11.38 1.41
CA GLU A 123 -3.35 11.23 0.28
C GLU A 123 -3.00 9.99 -0.54
N MET A 124 -4.03 9.22 -0.93
CA MET A 124 -3.93 7.92 -1.60
C MET A 124 -2.88 7.90 -2.70
N TRP A 125 -2.91 8.90 -3.59
CA TRP A 125 -1.99 8.94 -4.72
C TRP A 125 -0.50 9.04 -4.31
N LEU A 126 -0.19 9.77 -3.24
CA LEU A 126 1.16 9.85 -2.69
C LEU A 126 1.55 8.60 -1.92
N THR A 127 0.59 7.84 -1.37
CA THR A 127 0.90 6.53 -0.76
C THR A 127 1.25 5.46 -1.79
N GLN A 128 0.76 5.60 -3.03
CA GLN A 128 1.05 4.69 -4.14
C GLN A 128 2.26 5.13 -4.97
N TYR A 129 2.51 6.44 -5.04
CA TYR A 129 3.67 7.01 -5.70
C TYR A 129 4.34 8.06 -4.79
N PRO A 130 5.23 7.63 -3.88
CA PRO A 130 5.89 8.50 -2.93
C PRO A 130 6.70 9.61 -3.61
N GLN A 131 6.34 10.86 -3.30
CA GLN A 131 7.06 12.06 -3.75
C GLN A 131 6.70 13.26 -2.85
N PRO A 132 7.46 14.37 -2.90
CA PRO A 132 7.01 15.62 -2.29
C PRO A 132 5.63 16.01 -2.84
N ARG A 133 4.68 16.32 -1.94
CA ARG A 133 3.34 16.76 -2.33
C ARG A 133 3.44 18.05 -3.16
N PRO A 134 3.02 18.08 -4.44
CA PRO A 134 2.92 19.31 -5.20
C PRO A 134 1.80 20.21 -4.67
N PRO A 135 1.80 21.52 -4.97
CA PRO A 135 0.70 22.42 -4.63
C PRO A 135 -0.65 21.86 -5.11
N ARG A 136 -1.69 21.98 -4.29
CA ARG A 136 -2.97 21.31 -4.54
C ARG A 136 -3.59 21.69 -5.88
N GLU A 137 -3.43 22.95 -6.28
CA GLU A 137 -3.93 23.51 -7.53
C GLU A 137 -3.26 22.93 -8.78
N THR A 138 -2.10 22.27 -8.67
CA THR A 138 -1.40 21.67 -9.81
C THR A 138 -1.62 20.16 -9.92
N TRP A 139 -2.45 19.56 -9.08
CA TRP A 139 -2.63 18.09 -9.07
C TRP A 139 -3.26 17.58 -10.35
N ASP A 140 -4.24 18.28 -10.92
CA ASP A 140 -4.92 17.83 -12.13
C ASP A 140 -3.99 17.79 -13.36
N ASP A 141 -2.88 18.55 -13.31
CA ASP A 141 -1.81 18.56 -14.32
C ASP A 141 -0.71 17.53 -14.01
N ASP A 142 -0.66 16.95 -12.80
CA ASP A 142 0.29 15.91 -12.45
C ASP A 142 -0.13 14.60 -13.15
N PRO A 143 0.75 14.00 -13.98
CA PRO A 143 0.38 12.83 -14.78
C PRO A 143 0.09 11.59 -13.93
N VAL A 144 0.72 11.45 -12.76
CA VAL A 144 0.48 10.34 -11.84
C VAL A 144 -0.87 10.51 -11.17
N PHE A 145 -1.15 11.70 -10.65
CA PHE A 145 -2.45 12.02 -10.05
C PHE A 145 -3.58 11.81 -11.07
N ALA A 146 -3.49 12.42 -12.26
CA ALA A 146 -4.52 12.33 -13.29
C ALA A 146 -4.79 10.88 -13.74
N MET A 147 -3.73 10.07 -13.89
CA MET A 147 -3.86 8.65 -14.22
C MET A 147 -4.59 7.88 -13.11
N MET A 148 -4.21 8.09 -11.84
CA MET A 148 -4.84 7.42 -10.71
C MET A 148 -6.29 7.85 -10.53
N GLN A 149 -6.58 9.14 -10.63
CA GLN A 149 -7.94 9.69 -10.56
C GLN A 149 -8.82 9.05 -11.63
N LYS A 150 -8.34 8.97 -12.88
CA LYS A 150 -9.06 8.32 -13.98
C LYS A 150 -9.33 6.84 -13.69
N ALA A 151 -8.34 6.12 -13.16
CA ALA A 151 -8.49 4.70 -12.83
C ALA A 151 -9.53 4.48 -11.72
N PHE A 152 -9.50 5.32 -10.67
CA PHE A 152 -10.53 5.29 -9.63
C PHE A 152 -11.90 5.59 -10.22
N THR A 153 -12.07 6.69 -10.96
CA THR A 153 -13.37 7.05 -11.56
C THR A 153 -13.93 5.94 -12.45
N ALA A 154 -13.10 5.26 -13.24
CA ALA A 154 -13.53 4.11 -14.03
C ALA A 154 -14.02 2.96 -13.14
N HIS A 155 -13.27 2.62 -12.09
CA HIS A 155 -13.66 1.58 -11.12
C HIS A 155 -14.97 1.90 -10.40
N HIS A 156 -15.23 3.17 -10.06
CA HIS A 156 -16.51 3.60 -9.45
C HIS A 156 -17.70 3.31 -10.36
N VAL A 157 -17.53 3.49 -11.67
CA VAL A 157 -18.57 3.24 -12.68
C VAL A 157 -18.77 1.74 -12.88
N GLU A 158 -17.69 0.97 -12.87
CA GLU A 158 -17.72 -0.47 -13.13
C GLU A 158 -18.25 -1.30 -11.94
N SER A 159 -17.98 -0.86 -10.71
CA SER A 159 -18.34 -1.59 -9.47
C SER A 159 -18.97 -0.65 -8.42
N PRO A 160 -20.15 -0.07 -8.68
CA PRO A 160 -20.77 0.95 -7.83
C PRO A 160 -21.09 0.45 -6.42
N GLU A 161 -21.38 -0.85 -6.23
CA GLU A 161 -21.57 -1.46 -4.90
C GLU A 161 -20.30 -1.46 -4.04
N PHE A 162 -19.11 -1.48 -4.66
CA PHE A 162 -17.83 -1.42 -3.94
C PHE A 162 -17.63 -0.06 -3.26
N MET A 163 -18.29 1.00 -3.76
CA MET A 163 -18.28 2.33 -3.16
C MET A 163 -18.92 2.39 -1.78
N GLY A 164 -19.89 1.50 -1.52
CA GLY A 164 -20.49 1.36 -0.19
C GLY A 164 -19.58 0.65 0.81
N ILE A 165 -18.57 -0.07 0.33
CA ILE A 165 -17.63 -0.86 1.14
C ILE A 165 -16.34 -0.06 1.39
N HIS A 166 -15.72 0.48 0.33
CA HIS A 166 -14.52 1.32 0.41
C HIS A 166 -14.53 2.40 -0.69
N TYR A 167 -14.94 3.62 -0.32
CA TYR A 167 -14.72 4.80 -1.16
C TYR A 167 -13.23 5.18 -1.15
N MET A 168 -12.57 5.05 -2.30
CA MET A 168 -11.19 5.48 -2.52
C MET A 168 -11.12 6.35 -3.76
N ASP A 169 -10.65 7.57 -3.59
CA ASP A 169 -10.31 8.52 -4.64
C ASP A 169 -8.81 8.84 -4.51
N ALA A 170 -8.16 9.27 -5.59
CA ALA A 170 -6.75 9.68 -5.56
C ALA A 170 -6.47 10.76 -4.48
N THR A 171 -7.45 11.62 -4.22
CA THR A 171 -7.42 12.69 -3.21
C THR A 171 -7.71 12.24 -1.78
N THR A 172 -8.22 11.02 -1.58
CA THR A 172 -8.67 10.57 -0.25
C THR A 172 -7.49 10.32 0.68
N VAL A 173 -7.60 10.75 1.93
CA VAL A 173 -6.62 10.44 2.96
C VAL A 173 -6.69 8.96 3.37
N GLU A 174 -5.52 8.33 3.45
CA GLU A 174 -5.33 6.89 3.67
C GLU A 174 -4.61 6.59 4.99
N GLU A 175 -4.73 5.34 5.42
CA GLU A 175 -4.16 4.87 6.67
C GLU A 175 -2.66 4.57 6.55
N CYS A 176 -1.95 4.63 7.68
CA CYS A 176 -0.49 4.48 7.74
C CYS A 176 0.02 3.11 7.27
N TRP A 177 -0.83 2.08 7.25
CA TRP A 177 -0.44 0.75 6.75
C TRP A 177 0.03 0.78 5.30
N ARG A 178 -0.41 1.75 4.49
CA ARG A 178 0.07 1.95 3.11
C ARG A 178 1.59 2.20 3.04
N LEU A 179 2.15 2.83 4.07
CA LEU A 179 3.59 3.05 4.22
C LEU A 179 4.24 1.89 4.98
N LEU A 180 3.67 1.50 6.12
CA LEU A 180 4.27 0.46 6.99
C LEU A 180 4.42 -0.89 6.28
N ARG A 181 3.53 -1.23 5.34
CA ARG A 181 3.64 -2.47 4.56
C ARG A 181 4.97 -2.58 3.81
N GLN A 182 5.61 -1.46 3.48
CA GLN A 182 6.92 -1.41 2.82
C GLN A 182 8.04 -1.99 3.68
N THR A 183 7.92 -1.97 5.02
CA THR A 183 8.90 -2.58 5.93
C THR A 183 8.62 -4.06 6.20
N GLY A 184 7.61 -4.65 5.56
CA GLY A 184 7.15 -6.01 5.87
C GLY A 184 6.46 -6.14 7.22
N LYS A 185 6.21 -5.04 7.95
CA LYS A 185 5.51 -5.01 9.23
C LYS A 185 4.17 -4.29 9.06
N SER A 186 3.07 -5.04 8.97
CA SER A 186 1.73 -4.47 8.91
C SER A 186 0.68 -5.49 9.36
N ASN A 187 -0.22 -5.07 10.23
CA ASN A 187 -1.41 -5.85 10.59
C ASN A 187 -2.45 -5.92 9.44
N SER A 188 -2.25 -5.17 8.35
CA SER A 188 -3.13 -5.27 7.17
C SER A 188 -3.06 -6.65 6.50
N TYR A 189 -1.91 -7.32 6.56
CA TYR A 189 -1.74 -8.63 5.93
C TYR A 189 -2.59 -9.72 6.63
N GLU A 190 -2.53 -9.80 7.96
CA GLU A 190 -3.34 -10.75 8.75
C GLU A 190 -4.84 -10.47 8.70
N ALA A 191 -5.24 -9.24 8.39
CA ALA A 191 -6.64 -8.89 8.16
C ALA A 191 -7.19 -9.44 6.83
N LEU A 192 -6.32 -9.85 5.90
CA LEU A 192 -6.67 -10.24 4.53
C LEU A 192 -6.37 -11.71 4.20
N ALA A 193 -5.68 -12.44 5.08
CA ALA A 193 -5.39 -13.87 4.91
C ALA A 193 -5.18 -14.55 6.27
N ASN A 194 -5.37 -15.86 6.32
CA ASN A 194 -5.02 -16.66 7.49
C ASN A 194 -3.50 -16.82 7.57
N LEU A 195 -2.84 -16.08 8.47
CA LEU A 195 -1.38 -15.97 8.53
C LEU A 195 -0.85 -16.14 9.97
N PRO A 196 -1.06 -17.30 10.61
CA PRO A 196 -0.74 -17.48 12.02
C PRO A 196 0.75 -17.30 12.35
N ARG A 197 1.67 -17.70 11.46
CA ARG A 197 3.11 -17.56 11.69
C ARG A 197 3.57 -16.11 11.50
N TYR A 198 3.06 -15.43 10.48
CA TYR A 198 3.34 -14.00 10.30
C TYR A 198 2.79 -13.17 11.46
N SER A 199 1.55 -13.42 11.89
CA SER A 199 0.94 -12.74 13.04
C SER A 199 1.74 -12.96 14.33
N GLN A 200 2.20 -14.19 14.57
CA GLN A 200 3.05 -14.48 15.74
C GLN A 200 4.41 -13.78 15.64
N TRP A 201 5.04 -13.80 14.46
CA TRP A 201 6.29 -13.07 14.23
C TRP A 201 6.10 -11.57 14.44
N LEU A 202 5.03 -10.98 13.91
CA LEU A 202 4.75 -9.54 13.99
C LEU A 202 4.62 -9.06 15.45
N GLN A 203 4.02 -9.88 16.32
CA GLN A 203 3.88 -9.59 17.76
C GLN A 203 5.21 -9.54 18.51
N SER A 204 6.27 -10.20 18.01
CA SER A 204 7.59 -10.17 18.64
C SER A 204 8.50 -9.06 18.11
N GLN A 205 8.05 -8.29 17.11
CA GLN A 205 8.87 -7.25 16.48
C GLN A 205 8.88 -5.94 17.26
N SER A 206 10.03 -5.26 17.25
CA SER A 206 10.07 -3.82 17.47
C SER A 206 9.59 -3.07 16.23
N TRP A 207 8.87 -1.97 16.45
CA TRP A 207 8.33 -1.07 15.43
C TRP A 207 9.12 0.21 15.36
#